data_AF-A0A381WMU2-F1
#
_entry.id   AF-A0A381WMU2-F1
#
_cell.length_a   1.000
_cell.length_b   1.000
_cell.length_c   1.000
_cell.angle_alpha   90.00
_cell.angle_beta   90.00
_cell.angle_gamma   90.00
#
_symmetry.space_group_name_H-M   'P 1'
#
loop_
_entity.id
_entity.type
_entity.pdbx_description
1 polymer ?
#
loop_
_entity_poly.entity_id
_entity_poly.type
_entity_poly.pdbx_seq_one_letter_code
_entity_poly.pdbx_strand_id
1 'polypeptide(L)'
;YHVMERAKKESRTDALVLLGSAATGIRQDLLRQGAAIGLSLPFDRKQESEADVVGMKYMATAGFDPRATLYLWKNMAAQRQGGQPEFLSTHPSDDTRTGDLVRSMIPSLIQYNDAREAGKRPNCGG
;
A
#
# COMPACT_ATOMS: atom_id res chain seq x y z
N TYR A 1 -14.42 -2.28 13.32
CA TYR A 1 -14.63 -1.63 12.01
C TYR A 1 -14.18 -2.52 10.84
N HIS A 2 -12.95 -3.03 10.78
CA HIS A 2 -12.48 -3.85 9.64
C HIS A 2 -13.24 -5.15 9.34
N VAL A 3 -13.80 -5.84 10.34
CA VAL A 3 -14.57 -7.09 10.11
C VAL A 3 -15.83 -6.83 9.28
N MET A 4 -16.52 -5.71 9.55
CA MET A 4 -17.72 -5.31 8.80
C MET A 4 -17.38 -4.82 7.39
N GLU A 5 -16.19 -4.26 7.20
CA GLU A 5 -15.71 -3.83 5.90
C GLU A 5 -15.34 -5.03 5.01
N ARG A 6 -14.73 -6.07 5.60
CA ARG A 6 -14.49 -7.36 4.93
C ARG A 6 -15.81 -8.04 4.54
N ALA A 7 -16.77 -8.12 5.46
CA ALA A 7 -18.08 -8.70 5.17
C ALA A 7 -18.83 -7.96 4.05
N LYS A 8 -18.78 -6.61 4.05
CA LYS A 8 -19.34 -5.80 2.95
C LYS A 8 -18.62 -6.02 1.62
N LYS A 9 -17.31 -6.26 1.64
CA LYS A 9 -16.51 -6.55 0.43
C LYS A 9 -16.90 -7.90 -0.17
N GLU A 10 -16.99 -8.94 0.66
CA GLU A 10 -17.42 -10.28 0.23
C GLU A 10 -18.83 -10.26 -0.37
N SER A 11 -19.79 -9.63 0.33
CA SER A 11 -21.16 -9.52 -0.15
C SER A 11 -21.28 -8.76 -1.48
N ARG A 12 -20.49 -7.69 -1.68
CA ARG A 12 -20.45 -6.96 -2.96
C ARG A 12 -19.85 -7.79 -4.09
N THR A 13 -18.77 -8.52 -3.84
CA THR A 13 -18.14 -9.38 -4.84
C THR A 13 -19.09 -10.50 -5.27
N ASP A 14 -19.83 -11.09 -4.34
CA ASP A 14 -20.83 -12.12 -4.66
C ASP A 14 -22.01 -11.59 -5.47
N ALA A 15 -22.52 -10.41 -5.12
CA ALA A 15 -23.58 -9.75 -5.90
C ALA A 15 -23.11 -9.44 -7.33
N LEU A 16 -21.87 -8.96 -7.50
CA LEU A 16 -21.29 -8.64 -8.81
C LEU A 16 -21.13 -9.91 -9.67
N VAL A 17 -20.65 -11.00 -9.09
CA VAL A 17 -20.47 -12.28 -9.79
C VAL A 17 -21.80 -12.89 -10.19
N LEU A 18 -22.81 -12.85 -9.31
CA LEU A 18 -24.15 -13.34 -9.61
C LEU A 18 -24.77 -12.56 -10.78
N LEU A 19 -24.79 -11.23 -10.70
CA LEU A 19 -25.34 -10.37 -11.76
C LEU A 19 -24.55 -10.50 -13.07
N GLY A 20 -23.22 -10.54 -12.99
CA GLY A 20 -22.36 -10.73 -14.15
C GLY A 20 -22.63 -12.05 -14.86
N SER A 21 -22.79 -13.14 -14.11
CA SER A 21 -23.09 -14.46 -14.69
C SER A 21 -24.47 -14.50 -15.37
N ALA A 22 -25.48 -13.88 -14.76
CA ALA A 22 -26.83 -13.80 -15.33
C ALA A 22 -26.88 -12.94 -16.61
N ALA A 23 -26.11 -11.85 -16.67
CA ALA A 23 -26.10 -10.95 -17.81
C ALA A 23 -25.23 -11.44 -18.98
N THR A 24 -24.14 -12.16 -18.71
CA THR A 24 -23.12 -12.52 -19.72
C THR A 24 -23.08 -14.00 -20.08
N GLY A 25 -23.71 -14.87 -19.27
CA GLY A 25 -23.59 -16.32 -19.39
C GLY A 25 -22.21 -16.88 -19.03
N ILE A 26 -21.27 -16.03 -18.58
CA ILE A 26 -19.96 -16.47 -18.12
C ILE A 26 -20.14 -17.23 -16.79
N ARG A 27 -19.43 -18.36 -16.67
CA ARG A 27 -19.47 -19.17 -15.46
C ARG A 27 -19.01 -18.38 -14.24
N GLN A 28 -19.69 -18.60 -13.12
CA GLN A 28 -19.45 -17.88 -11.86
C GLN A 28 -18.03 -18.09 -11.33
N ASP A 29 -17.43 -19.27 -11.51
CA ASP A 29 -16.06 -19.58 -11.06
C ASP A 29 -15.00 -18.72 -11.77
N LEU A 30 -15.18 -18.47 -13.06
CA LEU A 30 -14.30 -17.61 -13.86
C LEU A 30 -14.47 -16.13 -13.50
N LEU A 31 -15.72 -15.68 -13.34
CA LEU A 31 -16.02 -14.32 -12.87
C LEU A 31 -15.51 -14.09 -11.44
N ARG A 32 -15.58 -15.08 -10.55
CA ARG A 32 -15.03 -14.97 -9.19
C ARG A 32 -13.52 -14.80 -9.21
N GLN A 33 -12.80 -15.54 -10.06
CA GLN A 33 -11.35 -15.37 -10.22
C GLN A 33 -11.01 -13.98 -10.78
N GLY A 34 -11.71 -13.54 -11.83
CA GLY A 34 -11.52 -12.20 -12.40
C GLY A 34 -11.84 -11.08 -11.41
N ALA A 35 -12.95 -11.20 -10.69
CA ALA A 35 -13.35 -10.24 -9.65
C ALA A 35 -12.40 -10.26 -8.45
N ALA A 36 -11.89 -11.44 -8.07
CA ALA A 36 -10.86 -11.54 -7.04
C ALA A 36 -9.65 -10.71 -7.46
N ILE A 37 -9.09 -10.90 -8.66
CA ILE A 37 -7.94 -10.12 -9.14
C ILE A 37 -8.29 -8.63 -9.25
N GLY A 38 -9.38 -8.29 -9.93
CA GLY A 38 -9.75 -6.90 -10.22
C GLY A 38 -10.19 -6.07 -9.01
N LEU A 39 -10.78 -6.71 -7.98
CA LEU A 39 -11.25 -6.02 -6.77
C LEU A 39 -10.33 -6.22 -5.55
N SER A 40 -9.42 -7.20 -5.53
CA SER A 40 -8.42 -7.28 -4.46
C SER A 40 -7.30 -6.29 -4.71
N LEU A 41 -6.69 -6.32 -5.91
CA LEU A 41 -5.50 -5.54 -6.23
C LEU A 41 -5.62 -4.03 -5.92
N PRO A 42 -6.69 -3.30 -6.32
CA PRO A 42 -6.78 -1.87 -6.02
C PRO A 42 -6.93 -1.58 -4.52
N PHE A 43 -7.63 -2.46 -3.79
CA PHE A 43 -7.82 -2.30 -2.35
C PHE A 43 -6.52 -2.57 -1.59
N ASP A 44 -5.79 -3.61 -1.98
CA ASP A 44 -4.54 -3.98 -1.34
C ASP A 44 -3.50 -2.86 -1.57
N ARG A 45 -3.43 -2.28 -2.78
CA ARG A 45 -2.58 -1.12 -3.08
C ARG A 45 -2.89 0.11 -2.21
N LYS A 46 -4.16 0.39 -1.93
CA LYS A 46 -4.53 1.50 -1.04
C LYS A 46 -4.05 1.26 0.39
N GLN A 47 -4.15 0.02 0.88
CA GLN A 47 -3.66 -0.36 2.19
C GLN A 47 -2.13 -0.25 2.27
N GLU A 48 -1.43 -0.59 1.18
CA GLU A 48 0.00 -0.42 1.07
C GLU A 48 0.44 1.05 1.10
N SER A 49 -0.21 1.93 0.32
CA SER A 49 0.00 3.39 0.38
C SER A 49 -0.15 3.92 1.81
N GLU A 50 -1.19 3.49 2.52
CA GLU A 50 -1.44 3.90 3.91
C GLU A 50 -0.33 3.40 4.84
N ALA A 51 0.07 2.14 4.68
CA ALA A 51 1.16 1.55 5.44
C ALA A 51 2.49 2.28 5.23
N ASP A 52 2.81 2.71 4.00
CA ASP A 52 4.03 3.49 3.71
C ASP A 52 4.03 4.83 4.45
N VAL A 53 2.90 5.56 4.41
CA VAL A 53 2.76 6.85 5.07
C VAL A 53 2.83 6.70 6.59
N VAL A 54 2.20 5.67 7.15
CA VAL A 54 2.26 5.38 8.59
C VAL A 54 3.68 5.00 9.00
N GLY A 55 4.36 4.15 8.21
CA GLY A 55 5.75 3.77 8.43
C GLY A 55 6.69 4.98 8.45
N MET A 56 6.55 5.90 7.49
CA MET A 56 7.33 7.14 7.44
C MET A 56 7.13 8.01 8.69
N LYS A 57 5.89 8.13 9.19
CA LYS A 57 5.60 8.85 10.44
C LYS A 57 6.25 8.19 11.65
N TYR A 58 6.25 6.86 11.73
CA TYR A 58 6.94 6.15 12.80
C TYR A 58 8.46 6.33 12.73
N MET A 59 9.05 6.32 11.54
CA MET A 59 10.46 6.66 11.36
C MET A 59 10.77 8.06 11.89
N ALA A 60 9.99 9.06 11.46
CA ALA A 60 10.16 10.45 11.88
C ALA A 60 10.06 10.59 13.41
N THR A 61 9.00 10.05 14.02
CA THR A 61 8.79 10.15 15.47
C THR A 61 9.82 9.39 16.31
N ALA A 62 10.49 8.39 15.73
CA ALA A 62 11.64 7.69 16.32
C ALA A 62 12.98 8.42 16.10
N GLY A 63 12.99 9.54 15.36
CA GLY A 63 14.18 10.35 15.08
C GLY A 63 15.01 9.86 13.88
N PHE A 64 14.45 8.98 13.04
CA PHE A 64 15.01 8.63 11.73
C PHE A 64 14.57 9.65 10.69
N ASP A 65 15.45 9.94 9.73
CA ASP A 65 15.16 10.87 8.64
C ASP A 65 14.05 10.31 7.71
N PRO A 66 12.86 10.94 7.64
CA PRO A 66 11.76 10.45 6.81
C PRO A 66 12.07 10.49 5.31
N ARG A 67 13.06 11.28 4.87
CA ARG A 67 13.51 11.32 3.48
C ARG A 67 14.09 9.96 3.03
N ALA A 68 14.61 9.16 3.97
CA ALA A 68 15.09 7.81 3.72
C ALA A 68 14.03 6.90 3.07
N THR A 69 12.75 7.15 3.35
CA THR A 69 11.62 6.38 2.78
C THR A 69 11.59 6.44 1.25
N LEU A 70 11.91 7.60 0.65
CA LEU A 70 11.95 7.74 -0.81
C LEU A 70 13.11 6.97 -1.45
N TYR A 71 14.24 6.86 -0.74
CA TYR A 71 15.39 6.06 -1.20
C TYR A 71 15.09 4.56 -1.12
N LEU A 72 14.45 4.10 -0.03
CA LEU A 72 13.97 2.72 0.08
C LEU A 72 13.08 2.37 -1.11
N TRP A 73 12.12 3.25 -1.40
CA TRP A 73 11.21 3.12 -2.53
C TRP A 73 11.89 3.06 -3.89
N LYS A 74 12.83 3.96 -4.14
CA LYS A 74 13.65 3.95 -5.36
C LYS A 74 14.44 2.64 -5.49
N ASN A 75 14.99 2.11 -4.40
CA ASN A 75 15.75 0.87 -4.41
C ASN A 75 14.85 -0.34 -4.69
N MET A 76 13.66 -0.40 -4.09
CA MET A 76 12.68 -1.43 -4.37
C MET A 76 12.24 -1.41 -5.84
N ALA A 77 11.99 -0.21 -6.40
CA ALA A 77 11.65 -0.06 -7.82
C ALA A 77 12.79 -0.55 -8.73
N ALA A 78 14.06 -0.27 -8.38
CA ALA A 78 15.21 -0.72 -9.15
C ALA A 78 15.41 -2.25 -9.11
N GLN A 79 15.06 -2.92 -8.01
CA GLN A 79 15.15 -4.38 -7.88
C GLN A 79 14.12 -5.14 -8.70
N ARG A 80 13.12 -4.46 -9.27
CA ARG A 80 12.08 -5.06 -10.12
C ARG A 80 12.53 -5.32 -11.56
N GLN A 81 13.80 -5.08 -11.89
CA GLN A 81 14.40 -5.46 -13.17
C GLN A 81 14.30 -6.99 -13.37
N GLY A 82 13.35 -7.42 -14.21
CA GLY A 82 13.08 -8.85 -14.45
C GLY A 82 11.65 -9.17 -14.92
N GLY A 83 10.75 -8.18 -15.03
CA GLY A 83 9.45 -8.38 -15.69
C GLY A 83 8.42 -9.17 -14.89
N GLN A 84 8.58 -9.26 -13.56
CA GLN A 84 7.50 -9.73 -12.68
C GLN A 84 6.28 -8.82 -12.87
N PRO A 85 5.14 -9.35 -13.35
CA PRO A 85 3.93 -8.56 -13.47
C PRO A 85 3.56 -7.92 -12.14
N GLU A 86 3.06 -6.68 -12.18
CA GLU A 86 2.68 -5.89 -11.00
C GLU A 86 1.75 -6.65 -10.04
N PHE A 87 0.92 -7.54 -10.59
CA PHE A 87 -0.01 -8.39 -9.85
C PHE A 87 0.62 -9.62 -9.18
N LEU A 88 1.87 -9.97 -9.52
CA LEU A 88 2.65 -11.05 -8.89
C LEU A 88 3.69 -10.52 -7.90
N SER A 89 3.87 -9.20 -7.82
CA SER A 89 4.72 -8.59 -6.80
C SER A 89 4.02 -8.64 -5.44
N THR A 90 4.73 -9.06 -4.40
CA THR A 90 4.21 -9.01 -3.01
C THR A 90 4.06 -7.58 -2.50
N HIS A 91 4.81 -6.62 -3.05
CA HIS A 91 4.68 -5.18 -2.80
C HIS A 91 4.97 -4.36 -4.05
N PRO A 92 3.97 -4.03 -4.87
CA PRO A 92 4.21 -3.26 -6.08
C PRO A 92 4.50 -1.78 -5.83
N SER A 93 5.62 -1.30 -6.35
CA SER A 93 5.97 0.11 -6.36
C SER A 93 5.17 0.89 -7.42
N ASP A 94 4.14 1.63 -7.00
CA ASP A 94 3.31 2.48 -7.86
C ASP A 94 3.72 3.97 -7.69
N ASP A 95 3.65 4.77 -8.76
CA ASP A 95 3.83 6.22 -8.72
C ASP A 95 2.88 6.89 -7.72
N THR A 96 1.68 6.31 -7.55
CA THR A 96 0.68 6.75 -6.57
C THR A 96 1.23 6.71 -5.14
N ARG A 97 1.93 5.62 -4.78
CA ARG A 97 2.52 5.40 -3.44
C ARG A 97 3.63 6.41 -3.16
N THR A 98 4.49 6.64 -4.15
CA THR A 98 5.53 7.69 -4.05
C THR A 98 4.90 9.09 -3.91
N GLY A 99 3.82 9.36 -4.64
CA GLY A 99 3.06 10.61 -4.51
C GLY A 99 2.46 10.81 -3.12
N ASP A 100 1.92 9.76 -2.49
CA ASP A 100 1.39 9.79 -1.12
C ASP A 100 2.49 10.09 -0.08
N LEU A 101 3.67 9.51 -0.27
CA LEU A 101 4.86 9.78 0.55
C LEU A 101 5.32 11.23 0.42
N VAL A 102 5.43 11.75 -0.81
CA VAL A 102 5.82 13.15 -1.06
C VAL A 102 4.82 14.11 -0.43
N ARG A 103 3.51 13.87 -0.56
CA ARG A 103 2.46 14.67 0.07
C ARG A 103 2.54 14.63 1.60
N SER A 104 2.99 13.53 2.18
CA SER A 104 3.14 13.34 3.62
C SER A 104 4.53 13.74 4.17
N MET A 105 5.43 14.23 3.31
CA MET A 105 6.83 14.52 3.67
C MET A 105 6.95 15.69 4.65
N ILE A 106 6.31 16.83 4.34
CA ILE A 106 6.38 18.03 5.19
C ILE A 106 5.94 17.75 6.63
N PRO A 107 4.76 17.18 6.91
CA PRO A 107 4.36 16.90 8.30
C PRO A 107 5.29 15.88 8.98
N SER A 108 5.87 14.94 8.24
CA SER A 108 6.83 13.98 8.80
C SER A 108 8.16 14.65 9.14
N LEU A 109 8.60 15.65 8.38
CA LEU A 109 9.80 16.43 8.72
C LEU A 109 9.63 17.24 10.00
N ILE A 110 8.42 17.78 10.25
CA ILE A 110 8.10 18.44 11.52
C ILE A 110 8.24 17.45 12.68
N GLN A 111 7.61 16.27 12.57
CA GLN A 111 7.70 15.22 13.59
C GLN A 111 9.14 14.74 13.83
N TYR A 112 9.94 14.68 12.76
CA TYR A 112 11.36 14.36 12.84
C TYR A 112 12.11 15.41 13.64
N ASN A 113 11.92 16.71 13.37
CA ASN A 113 12.58 17.79 14.11
C ASN A 113 12.21 17.75 15.60
N ASP A 114 10.92 17.59 15.92
CA ASP A 114 10.44 17.45 17.31
C ASP A 114 11.12 16.26 18.02
N ALA A 115 11.25 15.13 17.33
CA ALA A 115 11.94 13.95 17.85
C ALA A 115 13.43 14.21 18.11
N ARG A 116 14.11 14.97 17.22
CA ARG A 116 15.53 15.33 17.38
C ARG A 116 15.75 16.30 18.54
N GLU A 117 14.85 17.26 18.74
CA GLU A 117 14.86 18.19 19.87
C GLU A 117 14.63 17.46 21.19
N ALA A 118 13.75 16.45 21.20
CA ALA A 118 13.56 15.52 22.32
C ALA A 118 14.74 14.55 22.55
N GLY A 119 15.85 14.70 21.82
CA GLY A 119 17.06 13.90 22.00
C GLY A 119 17.03 12.52 21.35
N LYS A 120 16.00 12.17 20.55
CA LYS A 120 15.95 10.88 19.85
C LYS A 120 16.96 10.86 18.71
N ARG A 121 18.03 10.10 18.91
CA ARG A 121 19.11 9.93 17.93
C ARG A 121 19.36 8.44 17.69
N PRO A 122 18.59 7.80 16.79
CA PRO A 122 18.78 6.39 16.51
C PRO A 122 20.19 6.15 15.95
N ASN A 123 20.87 5.14 16.48
CA ASN A 123 22.15 4.68 15.96
C ASN A 123 21.92 3.41 15.13
N CYS A 124 22.17 3.50 13.82
CA CYS A 124 22.07 2.35 12.91
C CYS A 124 23.37 1.54 12.82
N GLY A 125 24.41 1.92 13.56
CA GLY A 125 25.70 1.24 13.60
C GLY A 125 25.86 0.45 14.89
N GLY A 126 25.57 -0.85 14.80
CA GLY A 126 25.99 -1.90 15.71
C GLY A 126 26.59 -3.03 14.90
#